data_AF-B1YB68-F1
#
_entry.id   AF-B1YB68-F1
#
_cell.length_a   1.000
_cell.length_b   1.000
_cell.length_c   1.000
_cell.angle_alpha   90.00
_cell.angle_beta   90.00
_cell.angle_gamma   90.00
#
_symmetry.space_group_name_H-M   'P 1'
#
loop_
_entity.id
_entity.type
_entity.pdbx_description
1 polymer ?
#
loop_
_entity_poly.entity_id
_entity_poly.type
_entity_poly.pdbx_seq_one_letter_code
_entity_poly.pdbx_strand_id
1 'polypeptide(L)' 'MEIPQELKSYLAVEADQWDVKHIVCLKCRKKFFTVRDAALHLHAVHGLKAAQKYISASHGQA' A
#
# COMPACT_ATOMS: atom_id res chain seq x y z
N MET A 1 -6.30 -8.69 -2.10
CA MET A 1 -5.17 -7.75 -2.02
C MET A 1 -4.10 -8.38 -1.16
N GLU A 2 -2.90 -8.54 -1.71
CA GLU A 2 -1.75 -9.04 -0.95
C GLU A 2 -0.74 -7.90 -0.77
N ILE A 3 -0.39 -7.61 0.48
CA ILE A 3 0.65 -6.63 0.80
C ILE A 3 2.00 -7.37 0.76
N PRO A 4 2.99 -6.90 -0.02
CA PRO A 4 4.33 -7.48 -0.05
C PRO A 4 4.94 -7.54 1.35
N GLN A 5 5.67 -8.61 1.67
CA GLN A 5 6.22 -8.84 3.02
C GLN A 5 7.01 -7.63 3.55
N GLU A 6 7.78 -6.97 2.69
CA GLU A 6 8.59 -5.80 3.05
C GLU A 6 7.76 -4.56 3.43
N LEU A 7 6.50 -4.49 2.98
CA LEU A 7 5.58 -3.40 3.29
C LEU A 7 4.61 -3.74 4.43
N LYS A 8 4.52 -5.00 4.87
CA LYS A 8 3.59 -5.44 5.94
C LYS A 8 3.83 -4.74 7.27
N SER A 9 5.06 -4.28 7.54
CA SER A 9 5.37 -3.50 8.75
C SER A 9 4.85 -2.06 8.69
N TYR A 10 4.43 -1.57 7.51
CA TYR A 10 3.99 -0.19 7.29
C TYR A 10 2.55 -0.09 6.80
N LEU A 11 1.99 -1.19 6.30
CA LEU A 11 0.66 -1.27 5.71
C LEU A 11 -0.11 -2.43 6.33
N ALA A 12 -1.40 -2.21 6.59
CA ALA A 12 -2.35 -3.25 6.94
C ALA A 12 -3.50 -3.29 5.93
N VAL A 13 -4.23 -4.40 5.86
CA VAL A 13 -5.52 -4.46 5.16
C VAL A 13 -6.61 -4.37 6.21
N GLU A 14 -7.48 -3.36 6.09
CA GLU A 14 -8.65 -3.19 6.95
C GLU A 14 -9.91 -3.18 6.07
N ALA A 15 -10.98 -3.81 6.53
CA ALA A 15 -12.28 -3.74 5.91
C ALA A 15 -13.11 -2.63 6.55
N ASP A 16 -13.86 -1.88 5.73
CA ASP A 16 -14.83 -0.90 6.22
C ASP A 16 -16.15 -1.59 6.62
N GLN A 17 -17.15 -0.83 7.09
CA GLN A 17 -18.44 -1.37 7.57
C GLN A 17 -19.23 -2.12 6.49
N TRP A 18 -18.85 -1.95 5.21
CA TRP A 18 -19.44 -2.59 4.04
C TRP A 18 -18.57 -3.75 3.49
N ASP A 19 -17.63 -4.28 4.28
CA ASP A 19 -16.63 -5.31 3.90
C ASP A 19 -15.67 -4.89 2.77
N VAL A 20 -15.65 -3.60 2.42
CA VAL A 20 -14.74 -3.07 1.40
C VAL A 20 -13.32 -3.03 1.97
N LYS A 21 -12.41 -3.79 1.37
CA LYS A 21 -11.01 -3.90 1.80
C LYS A 21 -10.20 -2.70 1.32
N HIS A 22 -9.49 -2.06 2.24
CA HIS A 22 -8.56 -0.98 2.00
C HIS A 22 -7.18 -1.33 2.55
N ILE A 23 -6.14 -0.82 1.90
CA ILE A 23 -4.79 -0.81 2.43
C ILE A 23 -4.61 0.45 3.27
N VAL A 24 -4.27 0.30 4.53
CA VAL A 24 -4.13 1.40 5.48
C VAL A 24 -2.68 1.56 5.87
N CYS A 25 -2.16 2.79 5.77
CA CYS A 25 -0.85 3.11 6.28
C CYS A 25 -0.86 3.13 7.81
N LEU A 26 0.01 2.34 8.44
CA LEU A 26 0.12 2.27 9.90
C LEU A 26 0.75 3.53 10.51
N LYS A 27 1.47 4.33 9.72
CA LYS A 27 2.11 5.58 10.18
C LYS A 27 1.16 6.76 10.26
N CYS A 28 0.26 6.92 9.29
CA CYS A 28 -0.61 8.10 9.19
C CYS A 28 -2.11 7.77 9.01
N ARG A 29 -2.48 6.49 9.04
CA ARG A 29 -3.85 5.97 8.89
C ARG A 29 -4.54 6.32 7.56
N LYS A 30 -3.78 6.79 6.56
CA LYS A 30 -4.31 7.04 5.21
C LYS A 30 -4.68 5.72 4.53
N LYS A 31 -5.85 5.69 3.87
CA LYS A 31 -6.41 4.53 3.18
C LYS A 31 -6.09 4.58 1.68
N PHE A 32 -5.85 3.44 1.08
CA PHE A 32 -5.52 3.24 -0.33
C PHE A 32 -6.25 2.02 -0.88
N PHE A 33 -6.56 2.04 -2.18
CA PHE A 33 -7.21 0.91 -2.87
C PHE A 33 -6.21 -0.03 -3.54
N THR A 34 -4.97 0.42 -3.77
CA THR A 34 -3.93 -0.37 -4.44
C THR A 34 -2.62 -0.34 -3.65
N VAL A 35 -1.84 -1.42 -3.78
CA VAL A 35 -0.49 -1.50 -3.21
C VAL A 35 0.41 -0.43 -3.83
N ARG A 36 0.20 -0.11 -5.10
CA ARG A 36 0.96 0.93 -5.82
C ARG A 36 0.78 2.31 -5.18
N ASP A 37 -0.46 2.72 -4.93
CA ASP A 37 -0.74 4.00 -4.28
C ASP A 37 -0.18 4.05 -2.86
N ALA A 38 -0.34 2.95 -2.10
CA ALA A 38 0.22 2.84 -0.77
C ALA A 38 1.75 2.91 -0.79
N ALA A 39 2.41 2.24 -1.74
CA ALA A 39 3.86 2.26 -1.92
C ALA A 39 4.39 3.64 -2.34
N LEU A 40 3.70 4.32 -3.27
CA LEU A 40 4.00 5.70 -3.66
C LEU A 40 3.92 6.62 -2.45
N HIS A 41 2.87 6.48 -1.65
CA HIS A 41 2.71 7.22 -0.42
C HIS A 41 3.84 6.96 0.59
N LEU A 42 4.19 5.69 0.84
CA LEU A 42 5.29 5.35 1.76
C LEU A 42 6.62 5.94 1.29
N HIS A 43 6.88 5.94 -0.03
CA HIS A 43 8.09 6.52 -0.59
C HIS A 43 8.10 8.04 -0.49
N ALA A 44 7.05 8.71 -0.97
CA ALA A 44 7.00 10.17 -1.08
C ALA A 44 6.75 10.87 0.27
N VAL A 45 5.94 10.30 1.15
CA VAL A 45 5.54 10.92 2.43
C VAL A 45 6.38 10.42 3.60
N HIS A 46 6.78 9.14 3.59
CA HIS A 46 7.52 8.54 4.70
C HIS A 46 8.98 8.19 4.36
N GLY A 47 9.45 8.53 3.15
CA GLY A 47 10.84 8.32 2.72
C GLY A 47 11.24 6.86 2.59
N LEU A 48 10.29 5.92 2.54
CA LEU A 48 10.59 4.49 2.50
C LEU A 48 11.10 4.08 1.11
N LYS A 49 12.43 4.04 0.94
CA LYS A 49 13.07 3.64 -0.33
C LYS A 49 12.68 2.22 -0.78
N ALA A 50 12.49 1.30 0.16
CA ALA A 50 12.04 -0.07 -0.14
C ALA A 50 10.67 -0.13 -0.85
N ALA A 51 9.83 0.91 -0.69
CA ALA A 51 8.53 0.98 -1.37
C ALA A 51 8.65 1.31 -2.86
N GLN A 52 9.78 1.88 -3.31
CA GLN A 52 9.95 2.37 -4.68
C GLN A 52 9.74 1.27 -5.73
N LYS A 53 10.19 0.04 -5.47
CA LYS A 53 10.05 -1.09 -6.40
C LYS A 53 8.59 -1.52 -6.64
N TYR A 54 7.67 -1.13 -5.75
CA TYR A 54 6.25 -1.45 -5.88
C TYR A 54 5.42 -0.33 -6.53
N ILE A 55 6.05 0.82 -6.83
CA ILE A 55 5.40 1.95 -7.54
C ILE A 55 5.28 1.64 -9.05
N SER A 56 6.28 0.94 -9.59
CA SER A 56 6.42 0.66 -11.02
C SER A 56 6.08 -0.77 -11.41
N ALA A 57 5.63 -1.60 -10.47
CA ALA A 57 5.14 -2.95 -10.74
C ALA A 57 3.77 -2.86 -11.42
N SER A 58 3.76 -2.40 -12.67
CA SER A 58 2.69 -2.61 -13.62
C SER A 58 2.64 -4.12 -13.90
N HIS A 59 1.81 -4.86 -13.18
CA HIS A 59 1.24 -6.04 -13.81
C HIS A 59 0.33 -5.50 -14.93
N GLY A 60 0.90 -5.42 -16.13
CA GLY A 60 0.11 -5.39 -17.34
C GLY A 60 -0.74 -6.65 -17.34
N GLN A 61 -2.05 -6.48 -17.26
CA GLN A 61 -2.98 -7.44 -17.79
C GLN A 61 -3.51 -6.81 -19.07
N ALA A 62 -2.93 -7.24 -20.18
CA ALA A 62 -3.55 -7.15 -21.50
C ALA A 62 -4.63 -8.25 -21.60
#